data_AF-A0A4V4HE85-F1
#
_entry.id   AF-A0A4V4HE85-F1
#
_cell.length_a   1.000
_cell.length_b   1.000
_cell.length_c   1.000
_cell.angle_alpha   90.00
_cell.angle_beta   90.00
_cell.angle_gamma   90.00
#
_symmetry.space_group_name_H-M   'P 1'
#
loop_
_entity.id
_entity.type
_entity.pdbx_description
1 polymer ?
#
loop_
_entity_poly.entity_id
_entity_poly.type
_entity_poly.pdbx_seq_one_letter_code
_entity_poly.pdbx_strand_id
1 'polypeptide(L)'
;MQRHDMLRLTSFKLKRNTFEQLADRFADVDPLTVHVVAERVARGNRVTANNEQERKVLKLMNEVRLIAAHVQGSPTSKLHRRNELRSMMMDKGMPSFFITINPADTHNPIV
;
A
#
# COMPACT_ATOMS: atom_id res chain seq x y z
N MET A 1 -9.69 13.20 -11.75
CA MET A 1 -9.94 11.87 -12.32
C MET A 1 -9.46 10.73 -11.41
N GLN A 2 -8.18 10.70 -10.97
CA GLN A 2 -7.62 9.58 -10.18
C GLN A 2 -8.44 9.06 -8.98
N ARG A 3 -9.03 9.93 -8.15
CA ARG A 3 -9.79 9.48 -6.95
C ARG A 3 -11.09 8.75 -7.32
N HIS A 4 -11.81 9.21 -8.33
CA HIS A 4 -13.07 8.60 -8.76
C HIS A 4 -12.83 7.23 -9.42
N ASP A 5 -11.79 7.15 -10.26
CA ASP A 5 -11.40 5.88 -10.91
C ASP A 5 -10.89 4.86 -9.91
N MET A 6 -10.13 5.31 -8.89
CA MET A 6 -9.70 4.46 -7.78
C MET A 6 -10.90 3.89 -7.02
N LEU A 7 -11.91 4.71 -6.71
CA LEU A 7 -13.11 4.25 -5.98
C LEU A 7 -13.89 3.21 -6.80
N ARG A 8 -14.06 3.42 -8.12
CA ARG A 8 -14.68 2.45 -9.02
C ARG A 8 -13.88 1.15 -9.13
N LEU A 9 -12.57 1.23 -9.35
CA LEU A 9 -11.71 0.03 -9.45
C LEU A 9 -11.68 -0.76 -8.14
N THR A 10 -11.74 -0.06 -7.01
CA THR A 10 -11.80 -0.69 -5.68
C THR A 10 -13.10 -1.45 -5.49
N SER A 11 -14.24 -0.87 -5.89
CA SER A 11 -15.55 -1.53 -5.75
C SER A 11 -15.68 -2.78 -6.64
N PHE A 12 -15.03 -2.81 -7.81
CA PHE A 12 -15.00 -4.00 -8.68
C PHE A 12 -14.08 -5.11 -8.19
N LYS A 13 -12.99 -4.77 -7.49
CA LYS A 13 -11.99 -5.77 -7.05
C LYS A 13 -12.30 -6.39 -5.69
N LEU A 14 -13.21 -5.82 -4.92
CA LEU A 14 -13.62 -6.34 -3.62
C LEU A 14 -14.99 -6.98 -3.71
N LYS A 15 -15.16 -8.16 -3.09
CA LYS A 15 -16.49 -8.74 -2.91
C LYS A 15 -17.28 -7.84 -1.95
N ARG A 16 -18.52 -7.47 -2.32
CA ARG A 16 -19.40 -6.62 -1.50
C ARG A 16 -19.51 -7.09 -0.05
N ASN A 17 -19.74 -8.39 0.16
CA ASN A 17 -19.87 -8.97 1.51
C ASN A 17 -18.62 -8.78 2.37
N THR A 18 -17.41 -8.80 1.79
CA THR A 18 -16.16 -8.59 2.53
C THR A 18 -16.01 -7.14 2.95
N PHE A 19 -16.47 -6.20 2.11
CA PHE A 19 -16.43 -4.78 2.42
C PHE A 19 -17.41 -4.43 3.55
N GLU A 20 -18.63 -4.96 3.50
CA GLU A 20 -19.65 -4.74 4.56
C GLU A 20 -19.16 -5.29 5.91
N GLN A 21 -18.66 -6.52 5.94
CA GLN A 21 -18.11 -7.11 7.19
C GLN A 21 -16.94 -6.31 7.76
N LEU A 22 -16.10 -5.71 6.91
CA LEU A 22 -15.01 -4.85 7.36
C LEU A 22 -15.55 -3.53 7.92
N ALA A 23 -16.54 -2.94 7.27
CA ALA A 23 -17.16 -1.70 7.73
C ALA A 23 -17.82 -1.89 9.10
N ASP A 24 -18.53 -3.00 9.30
CA ASP A 24 -19.15 -3.35 10.58
C ASP A 24 -18.09 -3.53 11.68
N ARG A 25 -17.01 -4.26 11.38
CA ARG A 25 -15.89 -4.42 12.32
C ARG A 25 -15.18 -3.10 12.60
N PHE A 26 -15.05 -2.24 11.61
CA PHE A 26 -14.47 -0.91 11.79
C PHE A 26 -15.32 -0.05 12.73
N ALA A 27 -16.65 -0.17 12.65
CA ALA A 27 -17.58 0.51 13.53
C ALA A 27 -17.60 -0.06 14.97
N ASP A 28 -17.32 -1.35 15.17
CA ASP A 28 -17.24 -2.01 16.49
C ASP A 28 -16.00 -1.61 17.31
N VAL A 29 -14.92 -1.17 16.66
CA VAL A 29 -13.65 -0.90 17.34
C VAL A 29 -13.68 0.45 18.06
N ASP A 30 -13.21 0.45 19.31
CA ASP A 30 -13.05 1.67 20.12
C ASP A 30 -12.03 2.66 19.49
N PRO A 31 -12.45 3.92 19.22
CA PRO A 31 -11.58 4.93 18.63
C PRO A 31 -10.32 5.26 19.44
N LEU A 32 -10.40 5.21 20.77
CA LEU A 32 -9.26 5.51 21.65
C LEU A 32 -8.17 4.45 21.49
N THR A 33 -8.57 3.18 21.44
CA THR A 33 -7.64 2.07 21.22
C THR A 33 -6.95 2.18 19.85
N VAL A 34 -7.67 2.59 18.80
CA VAL A 34 -7.06 2.84 17.46
C VAL A 34 -6.01 3.92 17.53
N HIS A 35 -6.30 5.03 18.22
CA HIS A 35 -5.37 6.15 18.36
C HIS A 35 -4.07 5.73 19.06
N VAL A 36 -4.17 5.02 20.19
CA VAL A 36 -3.02 4.53 20.96
C VAL A 36 -2.15 3.58 20.13
N VAL A 37 -2.78 2.66 19.41
CA VAL A 37 -2.05 1.72 18.54
C VAL A 37 -1.39 2.46 17.37
N ALA A 38 -2.07 3.44 16.76
CA ALA A 38 -1.53 4.24 15.67
C ALA A 38 -0.30 5.06 16.10
N GLU A 39 -0.37 5.73 17.26
CA GLU A 39 0.74 6.49 17.83
C GLU A 39 1.94 5.57 18.13
N ARG A 40 1.68 4.39 18.71
CA ARG A 40 2.71 3.38 19.00
C ARG A 40 3.40 2.91 17.72
N VAL A 41 2.64 2.61 16.66
CA VAL A 41 3.17 2.22 15.34
C VAL A 41 3.98 3.36 14.71
N ALA A 42 3.51 4.61 14.82
CA ALA A 42 4.20 5.78 14.28
C ALA A 42 5.57 6.02 14.94
N ARG A 43 5.70 5.71 16.22
CA ARG A 43 6.98 5.77 16.97
C ARG A 43 7.96 4.64 16.63
N GLY A 44 7.60 3.72 15.74
CA GLY A 44 8.44 2.59 15.35
C GLY A 44 8.49 1.46 16.40
N ASN A 45 7.63 1.51 17.42
CA ASN A 45 7.57 0.46 18.42
C ASN A 45 7.00 -0.83 17.83
N ARG A 46 7.47 -1.97 18.37
CA ARG A 46 6.92 -3.28 18.01
C ARG A 46 5.44 -3.34 18.34
N VAL A 47 4.70 -3.86 17.37
CA VAL A 47 3.24 -3.98 17.41
C VAL A 47 2.87 -5.20 18.26
N THR A 48 2.96 -5.08 19.58
CA THR A 48 2.50 -6.12 20.51
C THR A 48 1.03 -5.92 20.84
N ALA A 49 0.25 -7.00 20.74
CA ALA A 49 -1.15 -7.02 21.15
C ALA A 49 -1.22 -7.37 22.64
N ASN A 50 -1.26 -6.35 23.50
CA ASN A 50 -1.30 -6.56 24.95
C ASN A 50 -2.73 -6.77 25.45
N ASN A 51 -3.71 -6.24 24.71
CA ASN A 51 -5.12 -6.29 25.07
C ASN A 51 -5.97 -6.88 23.93
N GLU A 52 -7.16 -7.41 24.25
CA GLU A 52 -8.07 -8.00 23.26
C GLU A 52 -8.57 -6.95 22.24
N GLN A 53 -8.85 -5.75 22.73
CA GLN A 53 -9.16 -4.56 21.93
C GLN A 53 -8.02 -4.22 20.95
N GLU A 54 -6.77 -4.20 21.41
CA GLU A 54 -5.60 -3.97 20.53
C GLU A 54 -5.47 -5.10 19.50
N ARG A 55 -5.74 -6.35 19.87
CA ARG A 55 -5.73 -7.48 18.93
C ARG A 55 -6.78 -7.30 17.82
N LYS A 56 -7.98 -6.81 18.15
CA LYS A 56 -9.00 -6.45 17.15
C LYS A 56 -8.50 -5.36 16.19
N VAL A 57 -7.90 -4.28 16.71
CA VAL A 57 -7.32 -3.19 15.89
C VAL A 57 -6.25 -3.71 14.94
N LEU A 58 -5.37 -4.60 15.40
CA LEU A 58 -4.30 -5.16 14.58
C LEU A 58 -4.81 -6.10 13.50
N LYS A 59 -5.83 -6.90 13.82
CA LYS A 59 -6.52 -7.73 12.83
C LYS A 59 -7.17 -6.85 11.77
N LEU A 60 -7.89 -5.79 12.18
CA LEU A 60 -8.50 -4.81 11.29
C LEU A 60 -7.46 -4.15 10.38
N MET A 61 -6.31 -3.74 10.94
CA MET A 61 -5.21 -3.16 10.17
C MET A 61 -4.68 -4.14 9.09
N ASN A 62 -4.54 -5.42 9.41
CA ASN A 62 -4.09 -6.44 8.45
C ASN A 62 -5.14 -6.70 7.36
N GLU A 63 -6.43 -6.76 7.72
CA GLU A 63 -7.54 -6.92 6.77
C GLU A 63 -7.60 -5.72 5.80
N VAL A 64 -7.48 -4.49 6.31
CA VAL A 64 -7.40 -3.28 5.48
C VAL A 64 -6.18 -3.30 4.56
N ARG A 65 -5.01 -3.75 5.04
CA ARG A 65 -3.79 -3.86 4.21
C ARG A 65 -3.95 -4.87 3.07
N LEU A 66 -4.57 -6.02 3.35
CA LEU A 66 -4.87 -7.05 2.35
C LEU A 66 -5.81 -6.52 1.26
N ILE A 67 -6.86 -5.81 1.69
CA ILE A 67 -7.81 -5.17 0.79
C ILE A 67 -7.12 -4.09 -0.05
N ALA A 68 -6.29 -3.25 0.58
CA ALA A 68 -5.52 -2.21 -0.09
C ALA A 68 -4.58 -2.79 -1.16
N ALA A 69 -4.04 -4.00 -1.01
CA ALA A 69 -3.18 -4.63 -2.03
C ALA A 69 -3.86 -4.75 -3.40
N HIS A 70 -5.17 -4.98 -3.41
CA HIS A 70 -5.98 -5.09 -4.62
C HIS A 70 -6.31 -3.72 -5.22
N VAL A 71 -6.27 -2.66 -4.41
CA VAL A 71 -6.49 -1.27 -4.84
C VAL A 71 -5.26 -0.74 -5.57
N GLN A 72 -5.43 -0.46 -6.86
CA GLN A 72 -4.36 0.06 -7.69
C GLN A 72 -3.87 1.41 -7.16
N GLY A 73 -2.55 1.55 -7.00
CA GLY A 73 -1.92 2.78 -6.52
C GLY A 73 -1.83 2.89 -5.00
N SER A 74 -2.41 1.95 -4.24
CA SER A 74 -2.21 1.89 -2.79
C SER A 74 -0.74 1.64 -2.43
N PRO A 75 -0.30 2.00 -1.20
CA PRO A 75 1.04 1.67 -0.73
C PRO A 75 1.36 0.16 -0.82
N THR A 76 0.41 -0.69 -0.44
CA THR A 76 0.56 -2.16 -0.50
C THR A 76 0.68 -2.67 -1.94
N SER A 77 -0.12 -2.14 -2.87
CA SER A 77 -0.05 -2.49 -4.29
C SER A 77 1.31 -2.11 -4.89
N LYS A 78 1.84 -0.93 -4.54
CA LYS A 78 3.18 -0.49 -4.96
C LYS A 78 4.28 -1.40 -4.41
N LEU A 79 4.18 -1.81 -3.14
CA LEU A 79 5.13 -2.74 -2.52
C LEU A 79 5.09 -4.10 -3.22
N HIS A 80 3.91 -4.64 -3.50
CA HIS A 80 3.74 -5.91 -4.19
C HIS A 80 4.40 -5.89 -5.58
N ARG A 81 4.15 -4.84 -6.37
CA ARG A 81 4.78 -4.70 -7.70
C ARG A 81 6.30 -4.55 -7.64
N ARG A 82 6.84 -3.88 -6.62
CA ARG A 82 8.30 -3.81 -6.41
C ARG A 82 8.88 -5.19 -6.09
N ASN A 83 8.18 -6.00 -5.29
CA ASN A 83 8.62 -7.35 -4.97
C ASN A 83 8.54 -8.27 -6.19
N GLU A 84 7.49 -8.14 -7.01
CA GLU A 84 7.37 -8.83 -8.30
C GLU A 84 8.52 -8.49 -9.24
N LEU A 85 8.84 -7.20 -9.41
CA LEU A 85 10.00 -6.76 -10.20
C LEU A 85 11.31 -7.36 -9.69
N ARG A 86 11.54 -7.36 -8.36
CA ARG A 86 12.73 -8.00 -7.78
C ARG A 86 12.77 -9.51 -8.06
N SER A 87 11.64 -10.19 -7.93
CA SER A 87 11.54 -11.62 -8.26
C SER A 87 11.86 -11.88 -9.73
N MET A 88 11.36 -11.04 -10.63
CA MET A 88 11.66 -11.14 -12.06
C MET A 88 13.14 -10.86 -12.35
N MET A 89 13.76 -9.91 -11.66
CA MET A 89 15.20 -9.64 -11.79
C MET A 89 16.05 -10.82 -11.31
N MET A 90 15.62 -11.50 -10.24
CA MET A 90 16.30 -12.69 -9.73
C MET A 90 16.18 -13.89 -10.69
N ASP A 91 15.00 -14.06 -11.30
CA ASP A 91 14.71 -15.18 -12.21
C ASP A 91 15.26 -14.97 -13.62
N LYS A 92 15.10 -13.76 -14.18
CA LYS A 92 15.40 -13.44 -15.58
C LYS A 92 16.66 -12.59 -15.77
N GLY A 93 17.31 -12.18 -14.69
CA GLY A 93 18.43 -11.25 -14.71
C GLY A 93 18.00 -9.78 -14.69
N MET A 94 18.99 -8.89 -14.49
CA MET A 94 18.76 -7.45 -14.40
C MET A 94 18.36 -6.86 -15.76
N PRO A 95 17.32 -6.03 -15.84
CA PRO A 95 16.96 -5.35 -17.08
C PRO A 95 18.08 -4.38 -17.50
N SER A 96 18.46 -4.40 -18.78
CA SER A 96 19.39 -3.43 -19.34
C SER A 96 18.72 -2.06 -19.45
N PHE A 97 19.25 -1.07 -18.75
CA PHE A 97 18.81 0.32 -18.86
C PHE A 97 19.66 1.04 -19.91
N PHE A 98 19.03 1.50 -20.98
CA PHE A 98 19.65 2.43 -21.94
C PHE A 98 19.17 3.84 -21.61
N ILE A 99 20.11 4.70 -21.20
CA ILE A 99 19.83 6.12 -20.94
C ILE A 99 20.52 6.91 -22.05
N THR A 100 19.72 7.55 -22.90
CA THR A 100 20.25 8.53 -23.86
C THR A 100 20.28 9.88 -23.18
N ILE A 101 21.47 10.28 -22.74
CA ILE A 101 21.71 11.64 -22.27
C ILE A 101 22.00 12.48 -23.51
N ASN A 102 21.00 13.24 -23.98
CA ASN A 102 21.27 14.26 -24.98
C ASN A 102 21.93 15.46 -24.26
N PRO A 103 23.20 15.79 -24.50
CA PRO A 103 23.78 17.01 -23.97
C PRO A 103 22.95 18.19 -24.49
N ALA A 104 22.66 19.16 -23.62
CA ALA A 104 21.93 20.35 -24.01
C ALA A 104 22.67 21.05 -25.17
N ASP A 105 21.93 21.40 -26.22
CA ASP A 105 22.42 22.05 -27.45
C ASP A 105 23.21 23.35 -27.18
N THR A 106 23.06 23.92 -25.97
CA THR A 106 23.72 25.14 -25.50
C THR A 106 25.24 25.02 -25.30
N HIS A 107 25.80 23.80 -25.36
CA HIS A 107 27.25 23.56 -25.21
C HIS A 107 27.91 22.98 -26.47
N ASN A 108 27.24 23.05 -27.62
CA ASN A 108 27.82 22.59 -28.88
C ASN A 108 28.91 23.58 -29.35
N PRO A 109 30.18 23.18 -29.49
CA PRO A 109 31.29 24.07 -29.91
C PRO A 109 31.24 24.45 -31.41
N ILE A 110 30.14 24.15 -32.09
CA ILE A 110 29.91 24.44 -33.52
C ILE A 110 29.06 25.72 -33.71
N VAL A 111 28.67 26.41 -32.63
CA VAL A 111 28.08 27.76 -32.69
C VAL A 111 29.13 28.81 -32.36
#